data_AF-A0A2S7R0P4-F1
#
_entry.id   AF-A0A2S7R0P4-F1
#
_cell.length_a   1.000
_cell.length_b   1.000
_cell.length_c   1.000
_cell.angle_alpha   90.00
_cell.angle_beta   90.00
_cell.angle_gamma   90.00
#
_symmetry.space_group_name_H-M   'P 1'
#
loop_
_entity.id
_entity.type
_entity.pdbx_description
1 polymer ?
#
loop_
_entity_poly.entity_id
_entity_poly.type
_entity_poly.pdbx_seq_one_letter_code
_entity_poly.pdbx_strand_id
1 'polypeptide(L)'
;MNGSANGHSIDANRDSAEHTNGNTALLSQIHEALELVHSPYSSNESRKQASIFLENIKADDEAPTHGFTLASDKAQQPIVRHYALSLLEHAIRHKWAEYSSAQASALRDWVLQLSQNVAQDDPLYLRNKTAQLWVEVAKRSWGGEWKNMDELLVNLWELPGPVVHKEFVLFVLETLSDEVFNGEDAITVLREGVLSKACVEIFTPAAVLSEVFPNRQPGTAVRYGDQGWLVRLGELLGQCLNLGVSDAQYQSCAVKILAVYKSVVPWAVPKAISSAQCVESMCKCLATSSTPVQLAAVQALFALYSRLHFSDEEFLALVCPMYTSEVVDLLRKLYEWSMVDPRDIDDEKYLFAKKFSEVLPTP
;
A
#
# COMPACT_ATOMS: atom_id res chain seq x y z
N MET A 1 23.15 36.64 -54.34
CA MET A 1 23.67 35.62 -53.41
C MET A 1 23.16 35.98 -52.02
N ASN A 2 22.31 35.10 -51.49
CA ASN A 2 21.59 35.23 -50.23
C ASN A 2 22.50 35.15 -49.00
N GLY A 3 22.03 35.73 -47.89
CA GLY A 3 21.99 34.98 -46.63
C GLY A 3 22.47 35.71 -45.37
N SER A 4 21.57 36.45 -44.71
CA SER A 4 21.60 36.75 -43.27
C SER A 4 21.36 35.49 -42.43
N ALA A 5 21.93 35.43 -41.21
CA ALA A 5 21.23 35.07 -39.97
C ALA A 5 22.19 35.10 -38.77
N ASN A 6 21.98 36.04 -37.85
CA ASN A 6 22.47 35.93 -36.47
C ASN A 6 21.45 36.62 -35.56
N GLY A 7 20.48 35.85 -35.04
CA GLY A 7 19.33 36.39 -34.29
C GLY A 7 18.44 35.32 -33.67
N HIS A 8 19.02 34.35 -32.95
CA HIS A 8 18.24 33.25 -32.34
C HIS A 8 18.63 32.90 -30.89
N SER A 9 19.29 33.81 -30.16
CA SER A 9 19.80 33.51 -28.80
C SER A 9 19.10 34.27 -27.66
N ILE A 10 18.19 35.21 -27.95
CA ILE A 10 17.63 36.11 -26.92
C ILE A 10 16.22 35.69 -26.47
N ASP A 11 15.40 35.11 -27.36
CA ASP A 11 14.01 34.75 -27.03
C ASP A 11 13.88 33.50 -26.15
N ALA A 12 14.73 32.48 -26.35
CA ALA A 12 14.72 31.27 -25.52
C ALA A 12 15.03 31.54 -24.02
N ASN A 13 15.78 32.62 -23.73
CA ASN A 13 16.15 33.02 -22.37
C ASN A 13 15.09 33.93 -21.71
N ARG A 14 14.17 34.51 -22.50
CA ARG A 14 13.04 35.31 -22.01
C ARG A 14 11.85 34.43 -21.67
N ASP A 15 11.50 33.48 -22.54
CA ASP A 15 10.40 32.53 -22.29
C ASP A 15 10.67 31.68 -21.04
N SER A 16 11.91 31.22 -20.85
CA SER A 16 12.31 30.48 -19.65
C SER A 16 12.27 31.33 -18.38
N ALA A 17 12.63 32.62 -18.45
CA ALA A 17 12.57 33.52 -17.30
C ALA A 17 11.13 33.94 -16.93
N GLU A 18 10.26 34.15 -17.91
CA GLU A 18 8.84 34.45 -17.69
C GLU A 18 8.07 33.23 -17.17
N HIS A 19 8.33 32.03 -17.70
CA HIS A 19 7.79 30.79 -17.17
C HIS A 19 8.25 30.52 -15.73
N THR A 20 9.52 30.78 -15.41
CA THR A 20 10.06 30.57 -14.04
C THR A 20 9.42 31.53 -13.03
N ASN A 21 9.20 32.80 -13.43
CA ASN A 21 8.50 33.78 -12.60
C ASN A 21 7.02 33.44 -12.42
N GLY A 22 6.33 32.99 -13.47
CA GLY A 22 4.94 32.53 -13.41
C GLY A 22 4.76 31.33 -12.47
N ASN A 23 5.67 30.36 -12.55
CA ASN A 23 5.67 29.19 -11.67
C ASN A 23 5.87 29.60 -10.20
N THR A 24 6.78 30.51 -9.91
CA THR A 24 7.04 30.97 -8.53
C THR A 24 5.81 31.70 -7.93
N ALA A 25 5.12 32.49 -8.76
CA ALA A 25 3.89 33.16 -8.36
C ALA A 25 2.75 32.16 -8.08
N LEU A 26 2.57 31.14 -8.94
CA LEU A 26 1.56 30.10 -8.73
C LEU A 26 1.80 29.30 -7.45
N LEU A 27 3.05 28.91 -7.18
CA LEU A 27 3.39 28.21 -5.94
C LEU A 27 3.03 29.06 -4.71
N SER A 28 3.33 30.36 -4.74
CA SER A 28 2.97 31.28 -3.65
C SER A 28 1.45 31.36 -3.44
N GLN A 29 0.66 31.37 -4.52
CA GLN A 29 -0.80 31.34 -4.43
C GLN A 29 -1.34 30.02 -3.87
N ILE A 30 -0.72 28.88 -4.19
CA ILE A 30 -1.06 27.58 -3.60
C ILE A 30 -0.86 27.62 -2.08
N HIS A 31 0.25 28.19 -1.62
CA HIS A 31 0.53 28.36 -0.19
C HIS A 31 -0.55 29.17 0.52
N GLU A 32 -0.86 30.36 0.01
CA GLU A 32 -1.88 31.25 0.58
C GLU A 32 -3.26 30.57 0.62
N ALA A 33 -3.63 29.86 -0.46
CA ALA A 33 -4.90 29.16 -0.53
C ALA A 33 -4.99 28.02 0.50
N LEU A 34 -3.91 27.24 0.69
CA LEU A 34 -3.88 26.19 1.70
C LEU A 34 -3.95 26.74 3.13
N GLU A 35 -3.25 27.84 3.41
CA GLU A 35 -3.36 28.53 4.71
C GLU A 35 -4.79 28.99 4.99
N LEU A 36 -5.47 29.55 3.99
CA LEU A 36 -6.87 29.96 4.11
C LEU A 36 -7.79 28.78 4.38
N VAL A 37 -7.63 27.66 3.66
CA VAL A 37 -8.45 26.45 3.82
C VAL A 37 -8.31 25.85 5.21
N HIS A 38 -7.09 25.79 5.74
CA HIS A 38 -6.81 25.13 7.01
C HIS A 38 -6.90 26.05 8.25
N SER A 39 -6.98 27.36 8.06
CA SER A 39 -7.12 28.29 9.18
C SER A 39 -8.53 28.24 9.81
N PRO A 40 -8.64 28.05 11.14
CA PRO A 40 -9.92 28.07 11.84
C PRO A 40 -10.54 29.48 11.86
N TYR A 41 -9.76 30.52 11.57
CA TYR A 41 -10.20 31.91 11.58
C TYR A 41 -10.63 32.44 10.21
N SER A 42 -10.41 31.68 9.13
CA SER A 42 -10.85 32.08 7.78
C SER A 42 -12.36 32.19 7.69
N SER A 43 -12.86 33.12 6.87
CA SER A 43 -14.29 33.18 6.56
C SER A 43 -14.71 31.99 5.70
N ASN A 44 -15.98 31.58 5.78
CA ASN A 44 -16.50 30.49 4.93
C ASN A 44 -16.35 30.81 3.44
N GLU A 45 -16.55 32.06 3.04
CA GLU A 45 -16.39 32.48 1.65
C GLU A 45 -14.93 32.42 1.20
N SER A 46 -13.99 32.90 2.01
CA SER A 46 -12.55 32.81 1.72
C SER A 46 -12.09 31.37 1.59
N ARG A 47 -12.54 30.47 2.48
CA ARG A 47 -12.23 29.03 2.38
C ARG A 47 -12.78 28.44 1.09
N LYS A 48 -14.03 28.75 0.75
CA LYS A 48 -14.68 28.26 -0.48
C LYS A 48 -13.92 28.71 -1.73
N GLN A 49 -13.56 29.98 -1.83
CA GLN A 49 -12.80 30.50 -2.97
C GLN A 49 -11.41 29.85 -3.08
N ALA A 50 -10.70 29.70 -1.95
CA ALA A 50 -9.42 29.01 -1.91
C ALA A 50 -9.54 27.53 -2.31
N SER A 51 -10.58 26.82 -1.86
CA SER A 51 -10.83 25.44 -2.28
C SER A 51 -11.13 25.32 -3.78
N ILE A 52 -11.96 26.21 -4.34
CA ILE A 52 -12.25 26.23 -5.79
C ILE A 52 -10.97 26.47 -6.58
N PHE A 53 -10.14 27.42 -6.14
CA PHE A 53 -8.85 27.69 -6.77
C PHE A 53 -7.95 26.44 -6.78
N LEU A 54 -7.77 25.78 -5.63
CA LEU A 54 -6.97 24.57 -5.51
C LEU A 54 -7.53 23.39 -6.34
N GLU A 55 -8.84 23.27 -6.49
CA GLU A 55 -9.43 22.27 -7.39
C GLU A 55 -9.19 22.59 -8.86
N ASN A 56 -9.26 23.86 -9.26
CA ASN A 56 -9.01 24.26 -10.64
C ASN A 56 -7.58 23.96 -11.09
N ILE A 57 -6.58 24.14 -10.21
CA ILE A 57 -5.18 23.82 -10.52
C ILE A 57 -5.01 22.35 -10.90
N LYS A 58 -5.79 21.42 -10.32
CA LYS A 58 -5.68 19.99 -10.67
C LYS A 58 -5.98 19.72 -12.15
N ALA A 59 -6.81 20.57 -12.77
CA ALA A 59 -7.17 20.45 -14.17
C ALA A 59 -6.10 20.98 -15.12
N ASP A 60 -5.07 21.69 -14.63
CA ASP A 60 -3.97 22.19 -15.45
C ASP A 60 -3.08 21.05 -15.94
N ASP A 61 -2.42 21.23 -17.08
CA ASP A 61 -1.53 20.21 -17.65
C ASP A 61 -0.17 20.15 -16.95
N GLU A 62 0.26 21.27 -16.36
CA GLU A 62 1.50 21.38 -15.56
C GLU A 62 1.30 20.99 -14.08
N ALA A 63 0.05 20.74 -13.66
CA ALA A 63 -0.27 20.32 -12.30
C ALA A 63 0.58 19.15 -11.78
N PRO A 64 0.89 18.10 -12.57
CA PRO A 64 1.70 16.99 -12.10
C PRO A 64 3.16 17.39 -11.83
N THR A 65 3.73 18.27 -12.66
CA THR A 65 5.09 18.83 -12.48
C THR A 65 5.18 19.62 -11.17
N HIS A 66 4.19 20.48 -10.90
CA HIS A 66 4.09 21.21 -9.65
C HIS A 66 3.89 20.27 -8.46
N GLY A 67 3.04 19.26 -8.62
CA GLY A 67 2.79 18.22 -7.61
C GLY A 67 4.07 17.49 -7.20
N PHE A 68 4.89 17.05 -8.14
CA PHE A 68 6.15 16.41 -7.83
C PHE A 68 7.15 17.37 -7.15
N THR A 69 7.28 18.58 -7.68
CA THR A 69 8.22 19.60 -7.14
C THR A 69 7.91 19.92 -5.68
N LEU A 70 6.64 20.19 -5.35
CA LEU A 70 6.22 20.50 -3.99
C LEU A 70 6.25 19.28 -3.06
N ALA A 71 5.89 18.09 -3.54
CA ALA A 71 5.85 16.89 -2.70
C ALA A 71 7.25 16.40 -2.30
N SER A 72 8.23 16.56 -3.19
CA SER A 72 9.62 16.13 -2.98
C SER A 72 10.43 17.09 -2.11
N ASP A 73 10.03 18.36 -2.02
CA ASP A 73 10.70 19.35 -1.19
C ASP A 73 10.35 19.17 0.31
N LYS A 74 11.32 18.67 1.08
CA LYS A 74 11.20 18.42 2.52
C LYS A 74 11.14 19.71 3.35
N ALA A 75 11.49 20.87 2.80
CA ALA A 75 11.30 22.15 3.47
C ALA A 75 9.83 22.59 3.50
N GLN A 76 8.99 21.99 2.65
CA GLN A 76 7.56 22.29 2.60
C GLN A 76 6.82 21.73 3.81
N GLN A 77 5.79 22.46 4.23
CA GLN A 77 4.90 21.98 5.27
C GLN A 77 4.20 20.68 4.81
N PRO A 78 3.98 19.70 5.71
CA PRO A 78 3.34 18.44 5.35
C PRO A 78 1.99 18.58 4.64
N ILE A 79 1.23 19.62 4.95
CA ILE A 79 -0.07 19.88 4.33
C ILE A 79 0.04 20.29 2.86
N VAL A 80 1.08 21.06 2.52
CA VAL A 80 1.41 21.45 1.14
C VAL A 80 1.85 20.23 0.36
N ARG A 81 2.75 19.42 0.94
CA ARG A 81 3.19 18.16 0.34
C ARG A 81 2.00 17.22 0.09
N HIS A 82 1.04 17.16 1.01
CA HIS A 82 -0.15 16.34 0.84
C HIS A 82 -1.02 16.81 -0.33
N TYR A 83 -1.31 18.11 -0.42
CA TYR A 83 -2.03 18.67 -1.57
C TYR A 83 -1.28 18.42 -2.89
N ALA A 84 0.04 18.56 -2.88
CA ALA A 84 0.87 18.29 -4.05
C ALA A 84 0.78 16.81 -4.52
N LEU A 85 0.70 15.85 -3.59
CA LEU A 85 0.40 14.46 -3.91
C LEU A 85 -1.00 14.28 -4.53
N SER A 86 -1.98 15.11 -4.16
CA SER A 86 -3.31 15.11 -4.80
C SER A 86 -3.31 15.67 -6.23
N LEU A 87 -2.35 16.54 -6.61
CA LEU A 87 -2.15 16.93 -8.00
C LEU A 87 -1.70 15.74 -8.86
N LEU A 88 -0.70 15.00 -8.36
CA LEU A 88 -0.23 13.76 -8.99
C LEU A 88 -1.34 12.70 -9.06
N GLU A 89 -2.09 12.54 -7.98
CA GLU A 89 -3.24 11.62 -7.93
C GLU A 89 -4.26 11.95 -9.02
N HIS A 90 -4.62 13.22 -9.19
CA HIS A 90 -5.59 13.62 -10.20
C HIS A 90 -5.10 13.30 -11.60
N ALA A 91 -3.82 13.60 -11.88
CA ALA A 91 -3.16 13.27 -13.15
C ALA A 91 -3.23 11.77 -13.44
N ILE A 92 -2.85 10.94 -12.47
CA ILE A 92 -2.86 9.48 -12.61
C ILE A 92 -4.28 8.96 -12.73
N ARG A 93 -5.23 9.46 -11.93
CA ARG A 93 -6.58 8.91 -11.88
C ARG A 93 -7.41 9.26 -13.10
N HIS A 94 -7.32 10.50 -13.58
CA HIS A 94 -8.26 11.05 -14.56
C HIS A 94 -7.65 11.30 -15.93
N LYS A 95 -6.37 11.69 -16.00
CA LYS A 95 -5.71 12.06 -17.26
C LYS A 95 -4.81 10.97 -17.85
N TRP A 96 -4.62 9.84 -17.17
CA TRP A 96 -3.64 8.82 -17.59
C TRP A 96 -3.81 8.31 -19.03
N ALA A 97 -5.05 8.13 -19.50
CA ALA A 97 -5.32 7.65 -20.84
C ALA A 97 -4.94 8.67 -21.94
N GLU A 98 -4.76 9.93 -21.59
CA GLU A 98 -4.39 11.02 -22.50
C GLU A 98 -2.86 11.17 -22.62
N TYR A 99 -2.11 10.59 -21.69
CA TYR A 99 -0.65 10.70 -21.67
C TYR A 99 0.02 9.77 -22.68
N SER A 100 1.07 10.30 -23.31
CA SER A 100 2.02 9.48 -24.06
C SER A 100 2.78 8.52 -23.13
N SER A 101 3.38 7.46 -23.70
CA SER A 101 4.21 6.52 -22.94
C SER A 101 5.35 7.21 -22.18
N ALA A 102 5.94 8.27 -22.76
CA ALA A 102 6.98 9.06 -22.09
C ALA A 102 6.44 9.83 -20.87
N GLN A 103 5.28 10.47 -20.99
CA GLN A 103 4.63 11.19 -19.88
C GLN A 103 4.18 10.23 -18.78
N ALA A 104 3.60 9.09 -19.14
CA ALA A 104 3.22 8.04 -18.20
C ALA A 104 4.44 7.47 -17.46
N SER A 105 5.57 7.27 -18.16
CA SER A 105 6.82 6.87 -17.51
C SER A 105 7.35 7.93 -16.56
N ALA A 106 7.33 9.22 -16.95
CA ALA A 106 7.77 10.30 -16.08
C ALA A 106 6.96 10.38 -14.78
N LEU A 107 5.63 10.27 -14.87
CA LEU A 107 4.74 10.20 -13.70
C LEU A 107 5.06 9.03 -12.79
N ARG A 108 5.29 7.84 -13.38
CA ARG A 108 5.73 6.67 -12.63
C ARG A 108 7.05 6.96 -11.93
N ASP A 109 8.05 7.48 -12.64
CA ASP A 109 9.38 7.73 -12.09
C ASP A 109 9.35 8.76 -10.95
N TRP A 110 8.47 9.76 -11.01
CA TRP A 110 8.22 10.68 -9.90
C TRP A 110 7.65 9.98 -8.67
N VAL A 111 6.66 9.09 -8.84
CA VAL A 111 6.11 8.29 -7.73
C VAL A 111 7.17 7.35 -7.14
N LEU A 112 8.03 6.75 -7.98
CA LEU A 112 9.15 5.92 -7.53
C LEU A 112 10.18 6.72 -6.73
N GLN A 113 10.49 7.94 -7.16
CA GLN A 113 11.40 8.82 -6.42
C GLN A 113 10.79 9.25 -5.09
N LEU A 114 9.50 9.58 -5.05
CA LEU A 114 8.82 9.94 -3.81
C LEU A 114 8.82 8.78 -2.81
N SER A 115 8.59 7.53 -3.25
CA SER A 115 8.59 6.37 -2.36
C SER A 115 9.97 6.02 -1.81
N GLN A 116 11.03 6.19 -2.60
CA GLN A 116 12.41 6.03 -2.13
C GLN A 116 12.76 7.05 -1.02
N ASN A 117 12.21 8.26 -1.12
CA ASN A 117 12.45 9.37 -0.19
C ASN A 117 11.45 9.46 0.97
N VAL A 118 10.60 8.44 1.16
CA VAL A 118 9.76 8.33 2.35
C VAL A 118 10.66 8.19 3.58
N ALA A 119 10.37 8.98 4.62
CA ALA A 119 11.15 9.03 5.83
C ALA A 119 10.30 8.76 7.07
N GLN A 120 10.92 8.32 8.17
CA GLN A 120 10.22 7.91 9.39
C GLN A 120 9.49 9.08 10.07
N ASP A 121 10.01 10.30 9.91
CA ASP A 121 9.46 11.56 10.41
C ASP A 121 8.32 12.11 9.55
N ASP A 122 8.12 11.59 8.33
CA ASP A 122 6.96 11.96 7.52
C ASP A 122 5.65 11.54 8.23
N PRO A 123 4.66 12.45 8.34
CA PRO A 123 3.35 12.10 8.86
C PRO A 123 2.74 10.90 8.12
N LEU A 124 2.06 10.02 8.85
CA LEU A 124 1.53 8.77 8.31
C LEU A 124 0.63 8.99 7.07
N TYR A 125 -0.17 10.04 7.06
CA TYR A 125 -1.04 10.36 5.91
C TYR A 125 -0.25 10.66 4.64
N LEU A 126 0.97 11.24 4.71
CA LEU A 126 1.82 11.43 3.55
C LEU A 126 2.35 10.10 3.04
N ARG A 127 2.88 9.27 3.94
CA ARG A 127 3.41 7.94 3.59
C ARG A 127 2.34 7.09 2.91
N ASN A 128 1.14 7.06 3.50
CA ASN A 128 0.00 6.35 2.94
C ASN A 128 -0.41 6.93 1.58
N LYS A 129 -0.44 8.26 1.43
CA LYS A 129 -0.80 8.89 0.15
C LYS A 129 0.19 8.55 -0.96
N THR A 130 1.49 8.56 -0.67
CA THR A 130 2.53 8.14 -1.63
C THR A 130 2.36 6.66 -2.01
N ALA A 131 2.04 5.79 -1.06
CA ALA A 131 1.78 4.37 -1.34
C ALA A 131 0.52 4.19 -2.20
N GLN A 132 -0.54 4.97 -1.96
CA GLN A 132 -1.73 5.00 -2.81
C GLN A 132 -1.41 5.41 -4.25
N LEU A 133 -0.56 6.43 -4.46
CA LEU A 133 -0.13 6.80 -5.82
C LEU A 133 0.57 5.65 -6.53
N TRP A 134 1.43 4.91 -5.81
CA TRP A 134 2.08 3.73 -6.36
C TRP A 134 1.06 2.69 -6.85
N VAL A 135 0.04 2.39 -6.04
CA VAL A 135 -1.04 1.46 -6.39
C VAL A 135 -1.83 1.96 -7.60
N GLU A 136 -2.14 3.25 -7.67
CA GLU A 136 -2.84 3.84 -8.82
C GLU A 136 -2.06 3.73 -10.13
N VAL A 137 -0.73 3.89 -10.09
CA VAL A 137 0.15 3.64 -11.24
C VAL A 137 0.20 2.14 -11.59
N ALA A 138 0.26 1.27 -10.57
CA ALA A 138 0.29 -0.18 -10.75
C ALA A 138 -0.98 -0.68 -11.44
N LYS A 139 -2.16 -0.25 -10.97
CA LYS A 139 -3.46 -0.57 -11.59
C LYS A 139 -3.53 -0.25 -13.07
N ARG A 140 -2.75 0.72 -13.56
CA ARG A 140 -2.78 1.16 -14.97
C ARG A 140 -1.71 0.51 -15.83
N SER A 141 -0.54 0.22 -15.28
CA SER A 141 0.63 -0.17 -16.08
C SER A 141 1.29 -1.50 -15.69
N TRP A 142 1.07 -2.00 -14.47
CA TRP A 142 1.73 -3.22 -13.98
C TRP A 142 1.28 -4.46 -14.73
N GLY A 143 2.23 -5.34 -15.08
CA GLY A 143 1.97 -6.53 -15.90
C GLY A 143 1.88 -6.27 -17.41
N GLY A 144 1.88 -5.00 -17.82
CA GLY A 144 2.03 -4.55 -19.20
C GLY A 144 3.38 -3.87 -19.41
N GLU A 145 3.36 -2.53 -19.43
CA GLU A 145 4.55 -1.68 -19.62
C GLU A 145 5.46 -1.64 -18.39
N TRP A 146 4.90 -1.81 -17.19
CA TRP A 146 5.66 -1.84 -15.95
C TRP A 146 5.81 -3.28 -15.45
N LYS A 147 6.95 -3.92 -15.75
CA LYS A 147 7.16 -5.34 -15.40
C LYS A 147 7.99 -5.51 -14.12
N ASN A 148 8.95 -4.63 -13.88
CA ASN A 148 9.87 -4.71 -12.74
C ASN A 148 9.32 -4.09 -11.44
N MET A 149 8.00 -3.93 -11.30
CA MET A 149 7.43 -3.39 -10.06
C MET A 149 7.82 -4.22 -8.83
N ASP A 150 7.80 -5.55 -8.94
CA ASP A 150 8.13 -6.45 -7.83
C ASP A 150 9.59 -6.28 -7.40
N GLU A 151 10.51 -6.18 -8.36
CA GLU A 151 11.91 -5.88 -8.10
C GLU A 151 12.06 -4.56 -7.32
N LEU A 152 11.33 -3.52 -7.72
CA LEU A 152 11.40 -2.22 -7.05
C LEU A 152 10.85 -2.29 -5.62
N LEU A 153 9.77 -3.06 -5.37
CA LEU A 153 9.26 -3.29 -4.02
C LEU A 153 10.24 -4.09 -3.17
N VAL A 154 10.89 -5.12 -3.74
CA VAL A 154 11.93 -5.89 -3.06
C VAL A 154 13.13 -5.01 -2.74
N ASN A 155 13.54 -4.13 -3.66
CA ASN A 155 14.65 -3.20 -3.39
C ASN A 155 14.33 -2.25 -2.23
N LEU A 156 13.10 -1.72 -2.14
CA LEU A 156 12.66 -0.94 -0.98
C LEU A 156 12.58 -1.79 0.29
N TRP A 157 12.18 -3.04 0.16
CA TRP A 157 12.12 -4.00 1.27
C TRP A 157 13.52 -4.27 1.83
N GLU A 158 14.54 -4.45 1.00
CA GLU A 158 15.90 -4.78 1.45
C GLU A 158 16.69 -3.56 1.95
N LEU A 159 16.13 -2.35 1.90
CA LEU A 159 16.80 -1.17 2.46
C LEU A 159 17.05 -1.38 3.97
N PRO A 160 18.30 -1.22 4.43
CA PRO A 160 18.61 -1.31 5.84
C PRO A 160 18.06 -0.10 6.58
N GLY A 161 17.75 -0.29 7.87
CA GLY A 161 17.33 0.81 8.75
C GLY A 161 15.90 0.64 9.27
N PRO A 162 15.21 1.76 9.59
CA PRO A 162 13.88 1.72 10.18
C PRO A 162 12.86 0.97 9.32
N VAL A 163 11.82 0.41 9.95
CA VAL A 163 10.75 -0.30 9.25
C VAL A 163 9.91 0.57 8.29
N VAL A 164 10.23 1.86 8.11
CA VAL A 164 9.42 2.80 7.33
C VAL A 164 9.21 2.35 5.88
N HIS A 165 10.25 1.87 5.19
CA HIS A 165 10.14 1.34 3.84
C HIS A 165 9.42 -0.01 3.81
N LYS A 166 9.60 -0.85 4.84
CA LYS A 166 8.80 -2.07 5.02
C LYS A 166 7.32 -1.74 5.13
N GLU A 167 6.94 -0.79 5.99
CA GLU A 167 5.57 -0.34 6.17
C GLU A 167 4.96 0.26 4.89
N PHE A 168 5.76 1.01 4.13
CA PHE A 168 5.35 1.50 2.82
C PHE A 168 5.00 0.34 1.88
N VAL A 169 5.89 -0.65 1.76
CA VAL A 169 5.67 -1.83 0.92
C VAL A 169 4.46 -2.63 1.39
N LEU A 170 4.30 -2.82 2.71
CA LEU A 170 3.13 -3.49 3.29
C LEU A 170 1.83 -2.77 2.89
N PHE A 171 1.79 -1.44 2.98
CA PHE A 171 0.62 -0.67 2.57
C PHE A 171 0.32 -0.82 1.07
N VAL A 172 1.35 -0.81 0.21
CA VAL A 172 1.19 -1.04 -1.23
C VAL A 172 0.61 -2.43 -1.49
N LEU A 173 1.17 -3.47 -0.87
CA LEU A 173 0.75 -4.86 -1.05
C LEU A 173 -0.67 -5.10 -0.54
N GLU A 174 -1.02 -4.56 0.63
CA GLU A 174 -2.36 -4.62 1.21
C GLU A 174 -3.38 -3.98 0.29
N THR A 175 -3.14 -2.71 -0.08
CA THR A 175 -4.08 -1.93 -0.89
C THR A 175 -4.22 -2.49 -2.29
N LEU A 176 -3.11 -2.92 -2.92
CA LEU A 176 -3.17 -3.54 -4.25
C LEU A 176 -3.95 -4.86 -4.21
N SER A 177 -3.75 -5.69 -3.18
CA SER A 177 -4.51 -6.92 -3.00
C SER A 177 -6.01 -6.63 -2.87
N ASP A 178 -6.39 -5.71 -1.98
CA ASP A 178 -7.79 -5.36 -1.78
C ASP A 178 -8.43 -4.75 -3.03
N GLU A 179 -7.74 -3.83 -3.71
CA GLU A 179 -8.30 -3.23 -4.93
C GLU A 179 -8.42 -4.25 -6.06
N VAL A 180 -7.45 -5.15 -6.26
CA VAL A 180 -7.48 -6.14 -7.35
C VAL A 180 -8.56 -7.20 -7.17
N PHE A 181 -8.80 -7.65 -5.93
CA PHE A 181 -9.70 -8.78 -5.67
C PHE A 181 -11.07 -8.38 -5.09
N ASN A 182 -11.16 -7.22 -4.45
CA ASN A 182 -12.39 -6.72 -3.85
C ASN A 182 -12.84 -5.37 -4.43
N GLY A 183 -12.02 -4.71 -5.26
CA GLY A 183 -12.33 -3.42 -5.84
C GLY A 183 -13.30 -3.51 -7.01
N GLU A 184 -14.15 -2.49 -7.12
CA GLU A 184 -15.16 -2.35 -8.18
C GLU A 184 -14.80 -1.26 -9.20
N ASP A 185 -13.58 -0.71 -9.13
CA ASP A 185 -13.18 0.37 -10.02
C ASP A 185 -12.97 -0.12 -11.47
N ALA A 186 -13.36 0.72 -12.44
CA ALA A 186 -13.39 0.34 -13.85
C ALA A 186 -12.01 -0.05 -14.42
N ILE A 187 -10.92 0.52 -13.90
CA ILE A 187 -9.56 0.21 -14.36
C ILE A 187 -9.17 -1.19 -13.91
N THR A 188 -9.43 -1.51 -12.65
CA THR A 188 -9.19 -2.85 -12.12
C THR A 188 -10.01 -3.90 -12.84
N VAL A 189 -11.32 -3.66 -13.04
CA VAL A 189 -12.20 -4.61 -13.77
C VAL A 189 -11.69 -4.86 -15.19
N LEU A 190 -11.28 -3.80 -15.91
CA LEU A 190 -10.75 -3.94 -17.27
C LEU A 190 -9.45 -4.75 -17.33
N ARG A 191 -8.63 -4.72 -16.26
CA ARG A 191 -7.30 -5.35 -16.19
C ARG A 191 -7.24 -6.52 -15.22
N GLU A 192 -8.37 -7.00 -14.71
CA GLU A 192 -8.48 -8.00 -13.64
C GLU A 192 -7.63 -9.23 -13.95
N GLY A 193 -7.75 -9.78 -15.17
CA GLY A 193 -7.02 -10.98 -15.58
C GLY A 193 -5.50 -10.82 -15.63
N VAL A 194 -4.97 -9.60 -15.82
CA VAL A 194 -3.52 -9.34 -15.78
C VAL A 194 -3.07 -9.09 -14.34
N LEU A 195 -3.82 -8.26 -13.60
CA LEU A 195 -3.49 -7.86 -12.24
C LEU A 195 -3.59 -9.03 -11.26
N SER A 196 -4.67 -9.81 -11.28
CA SER A 196 -4.86 -10.98 -10.42
C SER A 196 -3.76 -12.03 -10.64
N LYS A 197 -3.41 -12.32 -11.90
CA LYS A 197 -2.29 -13.22 -12.24
C LYS A 197 -0.97 -12.68 -11.74
N ALA A 198 -0.72 -11.39 -11.88
CA ALA A 198 0.50 -10.75 -11.39
C ALA A 198 0.57 -10.80 -9.84
N CYS A 199 -0.55 -10.60 -9.12
CA CYS A 199 -0.61 -10.79 -7.68
C CYS A 199 -0.28 -12.23 -7.28
N VAL A 200 -0.94 -13.22 -7.89
CA VAL A 200 -0.61 -14.65 -7.64
C VAL A 200 0.87 -14.92 -7.94
N GLU A 201 1.40 -14.32 -9.00
CA GLU A 201 2.78 -14.46 -9.43
C GLU A 201 3.78 -13.91 -8.41
N ILE A 202 3.52 -12.81 -7.71
CA ILE A 202 4.50 -12.24 -6.76
C ILE A 202 4.31 -12.77 -5.32
N PHE A 203 3.10 -13.14 -4.93
CA PHE A 203 2.83 -13.58 -3.55
C PHE A 203 3.19 -15.04 -3.30
N THR A 204 3.05 -15.91 -4.30
CA THR A 204 3.31 -17.35 -4.18
C THR A 204 4.82 -17.63 -4.20
N PRO A 205 5.36 -18.66 -3.54
CA PRO A 205 6.74 -19.10 -3.80
C PRO A 205 6.88 -19.75 -5.19
N ALA A 206 8.02 -19.57 -5.87
CA ALA A 206 8.21 -20.10 -7.23
C ALA A 206 8.09 -21.64 -7.27
N ALA A 207 8.63 -22.32 -6.26
CA ALA A 207 8.51 -23.77 -6.11
C ALA A 207 7.04 -24.24 -6.06
N VAL A 208 6.18 -23.50 -5.37
CA VAL A 208 4.73 -23.79 -5.29
C VAL A 208 4.04 -23.54 -6.63
N LEU A 209 4.41 -22.49 -7.36
CA LEU A 209 3.86 -22.25 -8.70
C LEU A 209 4.21 -23.37 -9.67
N SER A 210 5.45 -23.88 -9.62
CA SER A 210 5.88 -25.00 -10.45
C SER A 210 5.15 -26.30 -10.09
N GLU A 211 4.84 -26.53 -8.82
CA GLU A 211 4.10 -27.71 -8.35
C GLU A 211 2.61 -27.64 -8.73
N VAL A 212 1.95 -26.52 -8.42
CA VAL A 212 0.49 -26.37 -8.58
C VAL A 212 0.11 -26.09 -10.03
N PHE A 213 0.98 -25.43 -10.80
CA PHE A 213 0.72 -25.07 -12.20
C PHE A 213 1.84 -25.56 -13.14
N PRO A 214 2.04 -26.88 -13.28
CA PRO A 214 3.19 -27.46 -14.01
C PRO A 214 3.18 -27.13 -15.51
N ASN A 215 1.99 -26.94 -16.09
CA ASN A 215 1.81 -26.60 -17.50
C ASN A 215 1.64 -25.09 -17.74
N ARG A 216 1.96 -24.25 -16.76
CA ARG A 216 1.83 -22.80 -16.94
C ARG A 216 2.75 -22.35 -18.06
N GLN A 217 2.22 -21.53 -18.96
CA GLN A 217 3.10 -20.76 -19.84
C GLN A 217 3.84 -19.74 -18.96
N PRO A 218 5.12 -19.44 -19.23
CA PRO A 218 5.80 -18.32 -18.58
C PRO A 218 4.96 -17.08 -18.82
N GLY A 219 4.30 -16.57 -17.79
CA GLY A 219 3.55 -15.33 -17.88
C GLY A 219 4.48 -14.15 -18.16
N THR A 220 3.93 -12.93 -18.24
CA THR A 220 4.76 -11.73 -18.18
C THR A 220 5.65 -11.84 -16.93
N ALA A 221 6.96 -11.82 -17.11
CA ALA A 221 7.94 -11.92 -16.03
C ALA A 221 7.86 -10.68 -15.13
N VAL A 222 6.89 -10.67 -14.21
CA VAL A 222 6.66 -9.59 -13.23
C VAL A 222 7.30 -9.87 -11.87
N ARG A 223 7.59 -11.15 -11.59
CA ARG A 223 8.22 -11.59 -10.35
C ARG A 223 9.71 -11.27 -10.32
N TYR A 224 10.19 -10.95 -9.13
CA TYR A 224 11.60 -10.84 -8.79
C TYR A 224 12.00 -11.84 -7.70
N GLY A 225 12.80 -12.84 -8.09
CA GLY A 225 13.29 -13.90 -7.20
C GLY A 225 12.26 -14.99 -6.89
N ASP A 226 12.72 -16.03 -6.18
CA ASP A 226 11.94 -17.27 -6.01
C ASP A 226 11.06 -17.30 -4.75
N GLN A 227 11.32 -16.42 -3.80
CA GLN A 227 10.77 -16.49 -2.44
C GLN A 227 9.26 -16.19 -2.38
N GLY A 228 8.81 -15.17 -3.11
CA GLY A 228 7.43 -14.66 -3.03
C GLY A 228 7.12 -13.89 -1.73
N TRP A 229 6.08 -13.07 -1.76
CA TRP A 229 5.76 -12.19 -0.63
C TRP A 229 5.24 -12.91 0.62
N LEU A 230 4.51 -14.03 0.50
CA LEU A 230 4.00 -14.73 1.69
C LEU A 230 5.13 -15.15 2.65
N VAL A 231 6.25 -15.61 2.09
CA VAL A 231 7.43 -16.02 2.87
C VAL A 231 8.15 -14.79 3.43
N ARG A 232 8.37 -13.74 2.62
CA ARG A 232 9.00 -12.48 3.08
C ARG A 232 8.24 -11.84 4.25
N LEU A 233 6.92 -11.86 4.18
CA LEU A 233 6.04 -11.36 5.22
C LEU A 233 6.18 -12.19 6.51
N GLY A 234 6.21 -13.52 6.39
CA GLY A 234 6.39 -14.42 7.54
C GLY A 234 7.75 -14.22 8.24
N GLU A 235 8.81 -14.03 7.47
CA GLU A 235 10.15 -13.75 8.00
C GLU A 235 10.20 -12.43 8.77
N LEU A 236 9.65 -11.35 8.20
CA LEU A 236 9.61 -10.06 8.90
C LEU A 236 8.71 -10.11 10.13
N LEU A 237 7.60 -10.85 10.07
CA LEU A 237 6.72 -11.04 11.22
C LEU A 237 7.46 -11.76 12.35
N GLY A 238 8.17 -12.84 12.04
CA GLY A 238 9.04 -13.53 13.00
C GLY A 238 10.08 -12.60 13.62
N GLN A 239 10.70 -11.72 12.82
CA GLN A 239 11.63 -10.70 13.34
C GLN A 239 10.96 -9.72 14.29
N CYS A 240 9.77 -9.20 13.96
CA CYS A 240 9.02 -8.30 14.82
C CYS A 240 8.65 -8.95 16.17
N LEU A 241 8.26 -10.23 16.13
CA LEU A 241 7.95 -11.01 17.34
C LEU A 241 9.19 -11.25 18.21
N ASN A 242 10.33 -11.55 17.59
CA ASN A 242 11.59 -11.79 18.30
C ASN A 242 12.19 -10.52 18.92
N LEU A 243 12.06 -9.37 18.23
CA LEU A 243 12.51 -8.08 18.73
C LEU A 243 11.57 -7.49 19.79
N GLY A 244 10.33 -7.98 19.83
CA GLY A 244 9.35 -7.66 20.85
C GLY A 244 8.34 -6.61 20.40
N VAL A 245 7.07 -7.02 20.34
CA VAL A 245 5.92 -6.15 20.01
C VAL A 245 5.53 -5.16 21.13
N SER A 246 6.36 -5.06 22.17
CA SER A 246 6.29 -3.97 23.15
C SER A 246 6.81 -2.65 22.58
N ASP A 247 7.72 -2.70 21.61
CA ASP A 247 8.14 -1.53 20.85
C ASP A 247 7.04 -1.13 19.86
N ALA A 248 6.63 0.14 19.87
CA ALA A 248 5.57 0.65 19.01
C ALA A 248 5.86 0.47 17.50
N GLN A 249 7.14 0.53 17.11
CA GLN A 249 7.57 0.35 15.73
C GLN A 249 7.36 -1.09 15.26
N TYR A 250 7.83 -2.07 16.03
CA TYR A 250 7.65 -3.50 15.69
C TYR A 250 6.21 -3.96 15.87
N GLN A 251 5.48 -3.40 16.84
CA GLN A 251 4.05 -3.63 16.98
C GLN A 251 3.27 -3.14 15.75
N SER A 252 3.50 -1.90 15.31
CA SER A 252 2.84 -1.34 14.12
C SER A 252 3.18 -2.13 12.87
N CYS A 253 4.44 -2.54 12.72
CA CYS A 253 4.89 -3.37 11.62
C CYS A 253 4.19 -4.74 11.61
N ALA A 254 4.13 -5.43 12.75
CA ALA A 254 3.42 -6.71 12.89
C ALA A 254 1.93 -6.59 12.53
N VAL A 255 1.25 -5.55 13.01
CA VAL A 255 -0.16 -5.28 12.66
C VAL A 255 -0.33 -5.08 11.15
N LYS A 256 0.56 -4.33 10.50
CA LYS A 256 0.52 -4.12 9.03
C LYS A 256 0.79 -5.40 8.24
N ILE A 257 1.69 -6.28 8.71
CA ILE A 257 1.89 -7.59 8.08
C ILE A 257 0.62 -8.43 8.16
N LEU A 258 -0.03 -8.45 9.33
CA LEU A 258 -1.28 -9.18 9.53
C LEU A 258 -2.43 -8.59 8.71
N ALA A 259 -2.42 -7.27 8.44
CA ALA A 259 -3.36 -6.63 7.53
C ALA A 259 -3.15 -7.10 6.07
N VAL A 260 -1.90 -7.21 5.60
CA VAL A 260 -1.58 -7.83 4.31
C VAL A 260 -2.02 -9.30 4.28
N TYR A 261 -1.79 -10.08 5.33
CA TYR A 261 -2.30 -11.45 5.40
C TYR A 261 -3.81 -11.48 5.28
N LYS A 262 -4.54 -10.66 6.03
CA LYS A 262 -6.00 -10.57 5.96
C LYS A 262 -6.51 -10.29 4.53
N SER A 263 -5.86 -9.41 3.76
CA SER A 263 -6.28 -9.12 2.38
C SER A 263 -5.86 -10.20 1.37
N VAL A 264 -4.81 -10.97 1.65
CA VAL A 264 -4.21 -11.94 0.72
C VAL A 264 -4.73 -13.36 0.91
N VAL A 265 -4.90 -13.82 2.16
CA VAL A 265 -5.30 -15.20 2.46
C VAL A 265 -6.66 -15.62 1.87
N PRO A 266 -7.63 -14.75 1.54
CA PRO A 266 -8.87 -15.17 0.89
C PRO A 266 -8.68 -15.71 -0.54
N TRP A 267 -7.73 -15.18 -1.30
CA TRP A 267 -7.53 -15.51 -2.72
C TRP A 267 -6.21 -16.24 -3.01
N ALA A 268 -5.24 -16.21 -2.09
CA ALA A 268 -3.95 -16.84 -2.29
C ALA A 268 -4.06 -18.36 -2.50
N VAL A 269 -3.07 -18.93 -3.19
CA VAL A 269 -2.97 -20.38 -3.41
C VAL A 269 -2.81 -21.11 -2.06
N PRO A 270 -3.71 -22.03 -1.67
CA PRO A 270 -3.66 -22.68 -0.35
C PRO A 270 -2.33 -23.36 -0.01
N LYS A 271 -1.71 -24.04 -0.99
CA LYS A 271 -0.36 -24.62 -0.84
C LYS A 271 0.71 -23.56 -0.53
N ALA A 272 0.55 -22.33 -1.03
CA ALA A 272 1.46 -21.23 -0.73
C ALA A 272 1.32 -20.79 0.73
N ILE A 273 0.08 -20.66 1.21
CA ILE A 273 -0.25 -20.31 2.60
C ILE A 273 0.36 -21.33 3.58
N SER A 274 0.23 -22.63 3.29
CA SER A 274 0.82 -23.67 4.13
C SER A 274 2.34 -23.72 4.02
N SER A 275 2.91 -23.63 2.81
CA SER A 275 4.37 -23.63 2.62
C SER A 275 5.09 -22.45 3.29
N ALA A 276 4.42 -21.30 3.37
CA ALA A 276 4.92 -20.09 4.04
C ALA A 276 4.59 -20.06 5.54
N GLN A 277 3.97 -21.12 6.09
CA GLN A 277 3.62 -21.23 7.50
C GLN A 277 2.78 -20.04 8.02
N CYS A 278 1.85 -19.53 7.20
CA CYS A 278 1.06 -18.36 7.57
C CYS A 278 0.18 -18.61 8.81
N VAL A 279 -0.44 -19.79 8.92
CA VAL A 279 -1.27 -20.18 10.08
C VAL A 279 -0.44 -20.21 11.36
N GLU A 280 0.72 -20.86 11.33
CA GLU A 280 1.63 -20.90 12.47
C GLU A 280 2.08 -19.49 12.88
N SER A 281 2.40 -18.63 11.92
CA SER A 281 2.80 -17.24 12.16
C SER A 281 1.67 -16.41 12.81
N MET A 282 0.43 -16.57 12.36
CA MET A 282 -0.74 -15.94 12.97
C MET A 282 -1.00 -16.47 14.39
N CYS A 283 -0.85 -17.78 14.62
CA CYS A 283 -0.95 -18.37 15.97
C CYS A 283 0.12 -17.84 16.94
N LYS A 284 1.37 -17.65 16.47
CA LYS A 284 2.42 -17.01 17.29
C LYS A 284 2.05 -15.58 17.67
N CYS A 285 1.37 -14.84 16.78
CA CYS A 285 0.87 -13.50 17.09
C CYS A 285 -0.22 -13.50 18.16
N LEU A 286 -1.12 -14.50 18.16
CA LEU A 286 -2.13 -14.68 19.21
C LEU A 286 -1.52 -14.91 20.60
N ALA A 287 -0.35 -15.56 20.66
CA ALA A 287 0.37 -15.81 21.90
C ALA A 287 1.11 -14.58 22.47
N THR A 288 1.13 -13.45 21.75
CA THR A 288 1.74 -12.20 22.24
C THR A 288 0.86 -11.54 23.30
N SER A 289 1.42 -10.59 24.05
CA SER A 289 0.68 -9.76 25.02
C SER A 289 0.12 -8.47 24.43
N SER A 290 0.19 -8.29 23.10
CA SER A 290 -0.23 -7.06 22.42
C SER A 290 -1.62 -7.23 21.82
N THR A 291 -2.63 -6.61 22.42
CA THR A 291 -4.02 -6.68 21.96
C THR A 291 -4.20 -6.25 20.49
N PRO A 292 -3.54 -5.19 19.99
CA PRO A 292 -3.59 -4.85 18.56
C PRO A 292 -3.09 -5.98 17.65
N VAL A 293 -1.99 -6.64 18.01
CA VAL A 293 -1.41 -7.75 17.25
C VAL A 293 -2.31 -8.99 17.33
N GLN A 294 -2.84 -9.30 18.51
CA GLN A 294 -3.79 -10.39 18.71
C GLN A 294 -5.05 -10.18 17.86
N LEU A 295 -5.64 -8.98 17.88
CA LEU A 295 -6.83 -8.66 17.10
C LEU A 295 -6.57 -8.77 15.60
N ALA A 296 -5.44 -8.25 15.11
CA ALA A 296 -5.07 -8.35 13.70
C ALA A 296 -4.88 -9.81 13.27
N ALA A 297 -4.30 -10.65 14.12
CA ALA A 297 -4.12 -12.08 13.86
C ALA A 297 -5.47 -12.82 13.80
N VAL A 298 -6.39 -12.54 14.72
CA VAL A 298 -7.76 -13.08 14.67
C VAL A 298 -8.47 -12.69 13.38
N GLN A 299 -8.34 -11.43 12.94
CA GLN A 299 -8.96 -10.98 11.70
C GLN A 299 -8.38 -11.65 10.46
N ALA A 300 -7.07 -11.89 10.42
CA ALA A 300 -6.42 -12.60 9.33
C ALA A 300 -6.80 -14.10 9.30
N LEU A 301 -6.88 -14.76 10.47
CA LEU A 301 -7.39 -16.13 10.59
C LEU A 301 -8.87 -16.21 10.17
N PHE A 302 -9.69 -15.26 10.58
CA PHE A 302 -11.08 -15.18 10.15
C PHE A 302 -11.19 -15.07 8.63
N ALA A 303 -10.39 -14.21 8.00
CA ALA A 303 -10.35 -14.08 6.55
C ALA A 303 -9.94 -15.38 5.85
N LEU A 304 -9.01 -16.14 6.43
CA LEU A 304 -8.60 -17.45 5.93
C LEU A 304 -9.73 -18.48 6.02
N TYR A 305 -10.39 -18.60 7.18
CA TYR A 305 -11.42 -19.62 7.41
C TYR A 305 -12.81 -19.23 6.87
N SER A 306 -12.96 -17.99 6.40
CA SER A 306 -14.13 -17.56 5.63
C SER A 306 -14.08 -18.01 4.16
N ARG A 307 -13.00 -18.67 3.72
CA ARG A 307 -12.89 -19.22 2.36
C ARG A 307 -13.98 -20.28 2.13
N LEU A 308 -14.53 -20.27 0.92
CA LEU A 308 -15.49 -21.28 0.50
C LEU A 308 -14.76 -22.58 0.16
N HIS A 309 -15.15 -23.67 0.82
CA HIS A 309 -14.74 -25.05 0.53
C HIS A 309 -13.22 -25.31 0.61
N PHE A 310 -12.80 -26.00 1.66
CA PHE A 310 -11.48 -26.64 1.71
C PHE A 310 -11.55 -28.04 1.10
N SER A 311 -10.60 -28.39 0.23
CA SER A 311 -10.33 -29.80 -0.08
C SER A 311 -9.74 -30.51 1.14
N ASP A 312 -9.75 -31.85 1.14
CA ASP A 312 -9.21 -32.65 2.26
C ASP A 312 -7.73 -32.31 2.54
N GLU A 313 -6.91 -32.14 1.50
CA GLU A 313 -5.50 -31.78 1.64
C GLU A 313 -5.32 -30.37 2.23
N GLU A 314 -6.14 -29.42 1.79
CA GLU A 314 -6.10 -28.04 2.30
C GLU A 314 -6.60 -27.97 3.75
N PHE A 315 -7.64 -28.73 4.08
CA PHE A 315 -8.16 -28.84 5.44
C PHE A 315 -7.07 -29.37 6.39
N LEU A 316 -6.39 -30.45 6.00
CA LEU A 316 -5.27 -31.01 6.74
C LEU A 316 -4.12 -30.02 6.92
N ALA A 317 -3.81 -29.22 5.88
CA ALA A 317 -2.67 -28.32 5.90
C ALA A 317 -2.95 -26.96 6.60
N LEU A 318 -4.18 -26.46 6.56
CA LEU A 318 -4.53 -25.10 6.99
C LEU A 318 -5.45 -25.04 8.20
N VAL A 319 -6.29 -26.05 8.40
CA VAL A 319 -7.28 -26.07 9.48
C VAL A 319 -6.82 -26.97 10.63
N CYS A 320 -6.40 -28.21 10.34
CA CYS A 320 -5.93 -29.14 11.39
C CYS A 320 -4.85 -28.58 12.32
N PRO A 321 -3.90 -27.72 11.90
CA PRO A 321 -2.95 -27.09 12.82
C PRO A 321 -3.59 -26.31 13.98
N MET A 322 -4.82 -25.79 13.80
CA MET A 322 -5.56 -25.09 14.86
C MET A 322 -6.08 -26.01 15.96
N TYR A 323 -6.18 -27.32 15.70
CA TYR A 323 -6.69 -28.32 16.63
C TYR A 323 -5.59 -29.04 17.43
N THR A 324 -4.34 -28.55 17.32
CA THR A 324 -3.25 -29.01 18.19
C THR A 324 -3.53 -28.62 19.65
N SER A 325 -3.05 -29.43 20.61
CA SER A 325 -3.30 -29.18 22.03
C SER A 325 -2.82 -27.80 22.45
N GLU A 326 -1.67 -27.38 21.93
CA GLU A 326 -1.05 -26.09 22.22
C GLU A 326 -1.91 -24.92 21.75
N VAL A 327 -2.45 -24.99 20.52
CA VAL A 327 -3.29 -23.92 19.96
C VAL A 327 -4.65 -23.91 20.64
N VAL A 328 -5.27 -25.06 20.89
CA VAL A 328 -6.55 -25.13 21.62
C VAL A 328 -6.43 -24.57 23.03
N ASP A 329 -5.34 -24.87 23.74
CA ASP A 329 -5.06 -24.30 25.06
C ASP A 329 -4.85 -22.78 25.01
N LEU A 330 -4.19 -22.27 23.96
CA LEU A 330 -4.03 -20.84 23.72
C LEU A 330 -5.39 -20.17 23.46
N LEU A 331 -6.21 -20.73 22.58
CA LEU A 331 -7.54 -20.22 22.25
C LEU A 331 -8.45 -20.19 23.48
N ARG A 332 -8.39 -21.22 24.34
CA ARG A 332 -9.12 -21.25 25.62
C ARG A 332 -8.70 -20.10 26.54
N LYS A 333 -7.39 -19.89 26.72
CA LYS A 333 -6.86 -18.79 27.55
C LYS A 333 -7.27 -17.42 27.02
N LEU A 334 -7.25 -17.23 25.70
CA LEU A 334 -7.68 -15.98 25.06
C LEU A 334 -9.18 -15.75 25.20
N TYR A 335 -10.00 -16.79 25.06
CA TYR A 335 -11.42 -16.73 25.34
C TYR A 335 -11.68 -16.27 26.78
N GLU A 336 -11.05 -16.92 27.76
CA GLU A 336 -11.20 -16.59 29.18
C GLU A 336 -10.77 -15.15 29.49
N TRP A 337 -9.66 -14.68 28.89
CA TRP A 337 -9.17 -13.32 29.02
C TRP A 337 -10.10 -12.26 28.39
N SER A 338 -10.77 -12.62 27.29
CA SER A 338 -11.62 -11.71 26.51
C SER A 338 -13.02 -11.49 27.11
N MET A 339 -13.38 -12.22 28.16
CA MET A 339 -14.67 -12.05 28.84
C MET A 339 -14.76 -10.66 29.48
N VAL A 340 -15.75 -9.87 29.06
CA VAL A 340 -16.02 -8.51 29.55
C VAL A 340 -17.22 -8.48 30.48
N ASP A 341 -17.18 -7.64 31.52
CA ASP A 341 -18.32 -7.40 32.42
C ASP A 341 -19.32 -6.46 31.71
N PRO A 342 -20.62 -6.82 31.65
CA PRO A 342 -21.66 -5.93 31.10
C PRO A 342 -21.76 -4.54 31.75
N ARG A 343 -21.16 -4.35 32.93
CA ARG A 343 -21.18 -3.10 33.70
C ARG A 343 -19.87 -2.30 33.62
N ASP A 344 -18.82 -2.88 33.05
CA ASP A 344 -17.51 -2.26 32.87
C ASP A 344 -16.88 -2.81 31.58
N ILE A 345 -17.34 -2.26 30.45
CA ILE A 345 -16.96 -2.76 29.12
C ILE A 345 -15.59 -2.18 28.74
N ASP A 346 -14.61 -3.06 28.64
CA ASP A 346 -13.35 -2.81 27.95
C ASP A 346 -13.58 -2.99 26.43
N ASP A 347 -13.59 -1.87 25.70
CA ASP A 347 -13.90 -1.83 24.26
C ASP A 347 -12.94 -2.70 23.42
N GLU A 348 -11.65 -2.74 23.77
CA GLU A 348 -10.64 -3.52 23.03
C GLU A 348 -10.85 -5.02 23.25
N LYS A 349 -11.10 -5.44 24.49
CA LYS A 349 -11.44 -6.83 24.80
C LYS A 349 -12.75 -7.25 24.17
N TYR A 350 -13.76 -6.38 24.19
CA TYR A 350 -15.04 -6.68 23.56
C TYR A 350 -14.91 -6.86 22.04
N LEU A 351 -14.17 -5.98 21.36
CA LEU A 351 -13.91 -6.09 19.94
C LEU A 351 -13.16 -7.39 19.60
N PHE A 352 -12.15 -7.74 20.41
CA PHE A 352 -11.46 -9.02 20.31
C PHE A 352 -12.42 -10.19 20.49
N ALA A 353 -13.18 -10.24 21.60
CA ALA A 353 -14.12 -11.31 21.91
C ALA A 353 -15.14 -11.54 20.79
N LYS A 354 -15.69 -10.45 20.24
CA LYS A 354 -16.61 -10.49 19.11
C LYS A 354 -15.96 -11.17 17.90
N LYS A 355 -14.78 -10.71 17.48
CA LYS A 355 -14.08 -11.28 16.32
C LYS A 355 -13.60 -12.71 16.56
N PHE A 356 -13.16 -13.00 17.77
CA PHE A 356 -12.74 -14.34 18.17
C PHE A 356 -13.90 -15.34 18.08
N SER A 357 -15.11 -14.92 18.48
CA SER A 357 -16.32 -15.75 18.35
C SER A 357 -16.73 -16.03 16.90
N GLU A 358 -16.31 -15.20 15.93
CA GLU A 358 -16.57 -15.40 14.50
C GLU A 358 -15.60 -16.45 13.89
N VAL A 359 -14.40 -16.66 14.46
CA VAL A 359 -13.37 -17.60 13.98
C VAL A 359 -13.61 -19.04 14.45
N LEU A 360 -14.07 -19.24 15.68
CA LEU A 360 -14.22 -20.60 16.24
C LEU A 360 -15.25 -21.51 15.53
N PRO A 361 -16.36 -20.99 14.95
CA PRO A 361 -17.31 -21.82 14.22
C PRO A 361 -16.97 -22.01 12.75
N THR A 362 -16.00 -21.27 12.19
CA THR A 362 -15.59 -21.45 10.80
C THR A 362 -14.72 -22.70 10.64
N PRO A 363 -15.08 -23.60 9.72
CA PRO A 363 -14.63 -24.99 9.68
C PRO A 363 -13.17 -25.18 9.29
#